data_AF-A0A9X1I2U8-F1
#
_entry.id   AF-A0A9X1I2U8-F1
#
_cell.length_a   1.000
_cell.length_b   1.000
_cell.length_c   1.000
_cell.angle_alpha   90.00
_cell.angle_beta   90.00
_cell.angle_gamma   90.00
#
_symmetry.space_group_name_H-M   'P 1'
#
loop_
_entity.id
_entity.type
_entity.pdbx_description
1 polymer ?
#
loop_
_entity_poly.entity_id
_entity_poly.type
_entity_poly.pdbx_seq_one_letter_code
_entity_poly.pdbx_strand_id
1 'polypeptide(L)'
;SVVTLNPDGTLSVTPVTDSTEPINFTYTVEDEDGLTDQGQVAITFDQLPPVADDETIGNATINTDVPVNALDGDNDPDGDNNNMVITEVDGTPISVGNPVTL
;
A
#
# COMPACT_ATOMS: atom_id res chain seq x y z
N SER A 1 -4.05 12.68 -4.90
CA SER A 1 -5.19 13.13 -4.09
C SER A 1 -5.80 14.39 -4.67
N VAL A 2 -7.08 14.64 -4.42
CA VAL A 2 -7.80 15.85 -4.86
C VAL A 2 -8.42 16.51 -3.64
N VAL A 3 -8.37 17.84 -3.57
CA VAL A 3 -9.02 18.65 -2.51
C VAL A 3 -10.05 19.56 -3.15
N THR A 4 -11.27 19.57 -2.62
CA THR A 4 -12.39 20.39 -3.11
C THR A 4 -12.98 21.20 -1.95
N LEU A 5 -13.10 22.52 -2.13
CA LEU A 5 -13.84 23.39 -1.21
C LEU A 5 -15.34 23.29 -1.50
N ASN A 6 -16.12 22.97 -0.47
CA ASN A 6 -17.57 22.84 -0.55
C ASN A 6 -18.29 24.17 -0.27
N PRO A 7 -19.55 24.35 -0.71
CA PRO A 7 -20.32 25.57 -0.45
C PRO A 7 -20.56 25.90 1.04
N ASP A 8 -20.45 24.92 1.94
CA ASP A 8 -20.58 25.10 3.38
C ASP A 8 -19.26 25.47 4.08
N GLY A 9 -18.18 25.66 3.32
CA GLY A 9 -16.86 26.02 3.82
C GLY A 9 -15.99 24.84 4.24
N THR A 10 -16.46 23.60 4.13
CA THR A 10 -15.66 22.41 4.42
C THR A 10 -14.76 22.00 3.24
N LEU A 11 -13.68 21.28 3.52
CA LEU A 11 -12.81 20.69 2.49
C LEU A 11 -13.10 19.19 2.36
N SER A 12 -13.45 18.74 1.16
CA SER A 12 -13.49 17.32 0.80
C SER A 12 -12.11 16.90 0.28
N VAL A 13 -11.50 15.90 0.91
CA VAL A 13 -10.20 15.34 0.49
C VAL A 13 -10.42 13.91 0.00
N THR A 14 -10.07 13.65 -1.25
CA THR A 14 -10.10 12.32 -1.86
C THR A 14 -8.67 11.80 -2.02
N PRO A 15 -8.25 10.76 -1.28
CA PRO A 15 -6.96 10.11 -1.44
C PRO A 15 -6.78 9.50 -2.84
N VAL A 16 -5.54 9.14 -3.20
CA VAL A 16 -5.32 8.25 -4.34
C VAL A 16 -5.90 6.88 -3.97
N THR A 17 -6.59 6.23 -4.90
CA THR A 17 -7.06 4.85 -4.71
C THR A 17 -5.87 3.96 -4.35
N ASP A 18 -6.05 3.03 -3.42
CA ASP A 18 -5.03 2.03 -3.07
C ASP A 18 -3.70 2.67 -2.64
N SER A 19 -3.81 3.74 -1.83
CA SER A 19 -2.66 4.45 -1.29
C SER A 19 -2.90 4.86 0.15
N THR A 20 -1.91 4.57 0.96
CA THR A 20 -1.84 4.93 2.37
C THR A 20 -0.80 6.03 2.62
N GLU A 21 -0.34 6.69 1.56
CA GLU A 21 0.59 7.81 1.64
C GLU A 21 -0.03 9.03 2.34
N PRO A 22 0.66 9.65 3.32
CA PRO A 22 0.13 10.81 4.03
C PRO A 22 -0.23 11.99 3.10
N ILE A 23 -1.32 12.68 3.41
CA ILE A 23 -1.76 13.89 2.70
C ILE A 23 -1.56 15.10 3.59
N ASN A 24 -0.70 16.02 3.17
CA ASN A 24 -0.39 17.25 3.90
C ASN A 24 -0.55 18.46 2.99
N PHE A 25 -1.32 19.46 3.42
CA PHE A 25 -1.48 20.72 2.68
C PHE A 25 -1.82 21.88 3.62
N THR A 26 -1.63 23.10 3.13
CA THR A 26 -2.01 24.34 3.82
C THR A 26 -3.23 24.97 3.16
N TYR A 27 -4.00 25.73 3.94
CA TYR A 27 -5.09 26.56 3.43
C TYR A 27 -4.99 27.97 4.05
N THR A 28 -5.53 28.96 3.34
CA THR A 28 -5.57 30.35 3.81
C THR A 28 -7.02 30.75 4.07
N VAL A 29 -7.27 31.38 5.20
CA VAL A 29 -8.54 32.02 5.53
C VAL A 29 -8.40 33.53 5.39
N GLU A 30 -9.49 34.22 5.04
CA GLU A 30 -9.56 35.68 4.90
C GLU A 30 -10.84 36.19 5.60
N ASP A 31 -10.75 37.29 6.35
CA ASP A 31 -11.90 37.98 6.94
C ASP A 31 -12.50 39.05 5.99
N GLU A 32 -13.58 39.72 6.41
CA GLU A 32 -14.24 40.75 5.59
C GLU A 32 -13.38 41.98 5.30
N ASP A 33 -12.32 42.21 6.09
CA ASP A 33 -11.38 43.31 5.95
C ASP A 33 -10.16 42.93 5.07
N GLY A 34 -10.09 41.67 4.61
CA GLY A 34 -9.03 41.13 3.78
C GLY A 34 -7.79 40.70 4.56
N LEU A 35 -7.87 40.56 5.89
CA LEU A 35 -6.79 40.03 6.71
C LEU A 35 -6.77 38.50 6.59
N THR A 36 -5.58 37.93 6.49
CA THR A 36 -5.41 36.48 6.22
C THR A 36 -4.61 35.76 7.30
N ASP A 37 -4.90 34.47 7.48
CA ASP A 37 -4.11 33.54 8.28
C ASP A 37 -4.01 32.18 7.58
N GLN A 38 -2.99 31.38 7.91
CA GLN A 38 -2.75 30.08 7.30
C GLN A 38 -2.97 28.93 8.30
N GLY A 39 -3.75 27.93 7.88
CA GLY A 39 -3.89 26.65 8.57
C GLY A 39 -3.20 25.51 7.83
N GLN A 40 -3.00 24.39 8.54
CA GLN A 40 -2.47 23.15 7.98
C GLN A 40 -3.46 22.00 8.21
N VAL A 41 -3.59 21.15 7.20
CA VAL A 41 -4.26 19.85 7.28
C VAL A 41 -3.21 18.76 7.10
N ALA A 42 -3.20 17.80 8.03
CA ALA A 42 -2.37 16.61 7.98
C ALA A 42 -3.28 15.37 8.13
N ILE A 43 -3.25 14.48 7.14
CA ILE A 43 -4.02 13.24 7.11
C ILE A 43 -3.02 12.09 7.03
N THR A 44 -3.15 11.15 7.95
CA THR A 44 -2.37 9.90 8.00
C THR A 44 -3.29 8.71 7.78
N PHE A 45 -2.72 7.62 7.27
CA PHE A 45 -3.41 6.35 7.09
C PHE A 45 -2.69 5.28 7.91
N ASP A 46 -3.47 4.34 8.45
CA ASP A 46 -2.91 3.14 9.07
C ASP A 46 -2.42 2.21 7.95
N GLN A 47 -1.21 1.67 8.11
CA GLN A 47 -0.68 0.62 7.22
C GLN A 47 -1.12 -0.74 7.75
N LEU A 48 -1.58 -1.62 6.88
CA LEU A 48 -1.96 -2.98 7.21
C LEU A 48 -0.90 -3.95 6.66
N PRO A 49 -0.55 -5.01 7.40
CA PRO A 49 0.36 -6.01 6.86
C PRO A 49 -0.29 -6.77 5.70
N PRO A 50 0.50 -7.28 4.74
CA PRO A 50 -0.01 -8.16 3.71
C PRO A 50 -0.52 -9.48 4.28
N VAL A 51 -1.45 -10.09 3.56
CA VAL A 51 -2.04 -11.40 3.86
C VAL A 51 -1.63 -12.36 2.76
N ALA A 52 -0.89 -13.40 3.14
CA ALA A 52 -0.52 -14.48 2.23
C ALA A 52 -1.67 -15.49 2.06
N ASP A 53 -1.81 -16.04 0.86
CA ASP A 53 -2.68 -17.20 0.56
C ASP A 53 -1.85 -18.50 0.47
N ASP A 54 -2.51 -19.65 0.48
CA ASP A 54 -1.85 -20.96 0.40
C ASP A 54 -1.84 -21.49 -1.05
N GLU A 55 -0.66 -21.82 -1.60
CA GLU A 55 -0.57 -22.51 -2.89
C GLU A 55 -0.64 -24.04 -2.78
N THR A 56 -1.42 -24.66 -3.66
CA THR A 56 -1.40 -26.11 -3.88
C THR A 56 -1.07 -26.45 -5.32
N ILE A 57 0.06 -27.15 -5.54
CA ILE A 57 0.48 -27.60 -6.87
C ILE A 57 0.21 -29.10 -7.04
N GLY A 58 -0.63 -29.44 -8.03
CA GLY A 58 -0.97 -30.82 -8.37
C GLY A 58 -0.22 -31.34 -9.60
N ASN A 59 -0.12 -32.67 -9.72
CA ASN A 59 0.34 -33.38 -10.93
C ASN A 59 1.75 -33.01 -11.43
N ALA A 60 2.66 -32.62 -10.54
CA ALA A 60 4.05 -32.39 -10.89
C ALA A 60 4.73 -33.68 -11.40
N THR A 61 5.63 -33.55 -12.38
CA THR A 61 6.41 -34.68 -12.87
C THR A 61 7.60 -34.93 -11.94
N ILE A 62 7.92 -36.20 -11.70
CA ILE A 62 9.05 -36.55 -10.85
C ILE A 62 10.38 -36.10 -11.48
N ASN A 63 11.29 -35.57 -10.66
CA ASN A 63 12.61 -35.09 -11.05
C ASN A 63 12.61 -33.94 -12.08
N THR A 64 11.50 -33.21 -12.19
CA THR A 64 11.43 -31.98 -12.98
C THR A 64 11.27 -30.79 -12.05
N ASP A 65 11.81 -29.65 -12.45
CA ASP A 65 11.57 -28.39 -11.76
C ASP A 65 10.07 -28.07 -11.71
N VAL A 66 9.61 -27.53 -10.59
CA VAL A 66 8.20 -27.18 -10.34
C VAL A 66 8.15 -25.70 -10.03
N PRO A 67 7.82 -24.84 -11.01
CA PRO A 67 7.66 -23.42 -10.75
C PRO A 67 6.45 -23.19 -9.85
N VAL A 68 6.64 -22.39 -8.80
CA VAL A 68 5.57 -21.95 -7.88
C VAL A 68 5.52 -20.43 -7.92
N ASN A 69 4.32 -19.88 -8.15
CA ASN A 69 4.07 -18.46 -8.01
C ASN A 69 3.50 -18.18 -6.62
N ALA A 70 4.36 -18.12 -5.60
CA ALA A 70 3.94 -18.01 -4.21
C ALA A 70 3.42 -16.61 -3.80
N LEU A 71 3.30 -15.69 -4.76
CA LEU A 71 2.66 -14.38 -4.56
C LEU A 71 1.30 -14.32 -5.25
N ASP A 72 0.83 -15.42 -5.87
CA ASP A 72 -0.44 -15.45 -6.58
C ASP A 72 -1.60 -15.51 -5.58
N GLY A 73 -2.46 -14.49 -5.58
CA GLY A 73 -3.58 -14.43 -4.64
C GLY A 73 -3.26 -13.74 -3.31
N ASP A 74 -1.98 -13.49 -3.03
CA ASP A 74 -1.56 -12.64 -1.92
C ASP A 74 -2.16 -11.23 -2.03
N ASN A 75 -2.52 -10.67 -0.87
CA ASN A 75 -3.15 -9.36 -0.80
C ASN A 75 -2.50 -8.42 0.21
N ASP A 76 -2.04 -7.28 -0.28
CA ASP A 76 -1.78 -6.12 0.58
C ASP A 76 -3.05 -5.26 0.70
N PRO A 77 -3.67 -5.15 1.89
CA PRO A 77 -4.86 -4.32 2.07
C PRO A 77 -4.64 -2.84 1.79
N ASP A 78 -3.39 -2.37 1.78
CA ASP A 78 -3.03 -0.99 1.46
C ASP A 78 -3.06 -0.72 -0.06
N GLY A 79 -3.22 -1.79 -0.85
CA GLY A 79 -3.47 -1.75 -2.28
C GLY A 79 -2.20 -1.74 -3.14
N ASP A 80 -1.06 -2.08 -2.55
CA ASP A 80 0.24 -2.09 -3.20
C ASP A 80 0.78 -3.51 -3.47
N ASN A 81 -0.11 -4.49 -3.74
CA ASN A 81 0.22 -5.91 -3.99
C ASN A 81 1.40 -6.13 -4.97
N ASN A 82 1.63 -5.21 -5.91
CA ASN A 82 2.74 -5.28 -6.87
C ASN A 82 4.14 -5.08 -6.24
N ASN A 83 4.23 -4.67 -4.98
CA ASN A 83 5.46 -4.41 -4.25
C ASN A 83 5.87 -5.56 -3.32
N MET A 84 5.04 -6.59 -3.21
CA MET A 84 5.30 -7.73 -2.33
C MET A 84 6.53 -8.53 -2.79
N VAL A 85 7.32 -8.99 -1.81
CA VAL A 85 8.54 -9.79 -2.06
C VAL A 85 8.67 -10.92 -1.05
N ILE A 86 9.16 -12.07 -1.51
CA ILE A 86 9.52 -13.20 -0.64
C ILE A 86 10.87 -12.89 0.02
N THR A 87 10.92 -12.94 1.36
CA THR A 87 12.13 -12.61 2.13
C THR A 87 12.74 -13.80 2.86
N GLU A 88 11.97 -14.84 3.12
CA GLU A 88 12.42 -16.07 3.79
C GLU A 88 11.70 -17.32 3.27
N VAL A 89 12.35 -18.48 3.44
CA VAL A 89 11.78 -19.81 3.22
C VAL A 89 12.19 -20.68 4.40
N ASP A 90 11.22 -21.26 5.11
CA ASP A 90 11.41 -22.07 6.34
C ASP A 90 12.31 -21.38 7.39
N GLY A 91 12.06 -20.08 7.63
CA GLY A 91 12.83 -19.25 8.56
C GLY A 91 14.26 -18.93 8.12
N THR A 92 14.65 -19.29 6.89
CA THR A 92 15.94 -18.96 6.31
C THR A 92 15.78 -17.82 5.30
N PRO A 93 16.53 -16.70 5.44
CA PRO A 93 16.48 -15.61 4.48
C PRO A 93 16.80 -16.08 3.06
N ILE A 94 16.01 -15.63 2.08
CA ILE A 94 16.22 -15.91 0.66
C ILE A 94 16.48 -14.61 -0.11
N SER A 95 17.21 -14.72 -1.22
CA SER A 95 17.40 -13.62 -2.15
C SER A 95 17.55 -14.14 -3.57
N VAL A 96 17.32 -13.28 -4.55
CA VAL A 96 17.36 -13.64 -5.98
C VAL A 96 18.69 -14.32 -6.32
N GLY A 97 18.58 -15.54 -6.87
CA GLY A 97 19.72 -16.34 -7.31
C GLY A 97 20.46 -17.12 -6.20
N ASN A 98 20.05 -16.99 -4.93
CA ASN A 98 20.66 -17.72 -3.81
C ASN A 98 19.70 -18.78 -3.28
N PRO A 99 19.99 -20.08 -3.47
CA PRO A 99 19.08 -21.14 -3.06
C PRO A 99 19.06 -21.33 -1.54
N VAL A 100 17.89 -21.71 -1.01
CA VAL A 100 17.68 -22.24 0.34
C VAL A 100 17.53 -23.76 0.24
N THR A 101 18.11 -24.51 1.17
CA THR A 101 17.88 -25.96 1.30
C THR A 101 16.88 -26.21 2.43
N LEU A 102 15.82 -26.94 2.12
CA LEU A 102 14.79 -27.38 3.08
C LEU A 102 15.26 -28.62 3.88
#